data_AF-A0A3B8YAI3-F1
#
_entry.id   AF-A0A3B8YAI3-F1
#
_cell.length_a   1.000
_cell.length_b   1.000
_cell.length_c   1.000
_cell.angle_alpha   90.00
_cell.angle_beta   90.00
_cell.angle_gamma   90.00
#
_symmetry.space_group_name_H-M   'P 1'
#
loop_
_entity.id
_entity.type
_entity.pdbx_description
1 polymer ?
#
loop_
_entity_poly.entity_id
_entity_poly.type
_entity_poly.pdbx_seq_one_letter_code
_entity_poly.pdbx_strand_id
1 'polypeptide(L)' 'VSTQHDAAIGSLTENAEVQAKIKSDLWEAVVQPVFTDLELKPTKDTRFLVNPTGKFVVGGPQGDAGLTGRKIIVDT' A
#
# COMPACT_ATOMS: atom_id res chain seq x y z
N VAL A 1 2.20 -2.69 -3.73
CA VAL A 1 1.71 -2.38 -2.37
C VAL A 1 0.21 -2.33 -2.39
N SER A 2 -0.45 -3.05 -1.47
CA SER A 2 -1.90 -2.94 -1.25
C SER A 2 -2.12 -2.46 0.18
N THR A 3 -2.73 -1.30 0.36
CA THR A 3 -2.99 -0.71 1.68
C THR A 3 -4.45 -0.33 1.80
N GLN A 4 -5.03 -0.61 2.97
CA GLN A 4 -6.36 -0.13 3.33
C GLN A 4 -6.34 1.40 3.54
N HIS A 5 -7.45 2.07 3.26
CA HIS A 5 -7.62 3.50 3.44
C HIS A 5 -9.10 3.87 3.60
N ASP A 6 -9.38 5.07 4.08
CA ASP A 6 -10.75 5.60 4.11
C ASP A 6 -11.31 5.78 2.69
N ALA A 7 -12.63 5.81 2.55
CA ALA A 7 -13.30 5.91 1.25
C ALA A 7 -12.93 7.20 0.46
N ALA A 8 -12.52 8.23 1.20
CA ALA A 8 -12.07 9.53 0.72
C ALA A 8 -10.79 9.97 1.45
N ILE A 9 -10.00 10.83 0.83
CA ILE A 9 -8.81 11.45 1.44
C ILE A 9 -8.97 12.97 1.36
N GLY A 10 -9.28 13.59 2.49
CA GLY A 10 -9.67 15.00 2.51
C GLY A 10 -10.91 15.23 1.64
N SER A 11 -10.79 16.07 0.61
CA SER A 11 -11.86 16.34 -0.37
C SER A 11 -11.88 15.38 -1.56
N LEU A 12 -10.90 14.47 -1.69
CA LEU A 12 -10.80 13.57 -2.83
C LEU A 12 -11.71 12.36 -2.63
N THR A 13 -12.70 12.20 -3.51
CA THR A 13 -13.66 11.08 -3.48
C THR A 13 -13.55 10.16 -4.68
N GLU A 14 -13.08 10.65 -5.83
CA GLU A 14 -12.96 9.86 -7.04
C GLU A 14 -11.84 8.83 -6.94
N ASN A 15 -12.08 7.62 -7.45
CA ASN A 15 -11.12 6.52 -7.32
C ASN A 15 -9.76 6.88 -7.93
N ALA A 16 -9.72 7.47 -9.12
CA ALA A 16 -8.47 7.82 -9.79
C ALA A 16 -7.64 8.84 -8.98
N GLU A 17 -8.29 9.84 -8.38
CA GLU A 17 -7.62 10.88 -7.60
C GLU A 17 -7.11 10.34 -6.25
N VAL A 18 -7.94 9.57 -5.55
CA VAL A 18 -7.55 8.89 -4.30
C VAL A 18 -6.36 7.97 -4.55
N GLN A 19 -6.39 7.18 -5.63
CA GLN A 19 -5.30 6.27 -6.02
C GLN A 19 -4.01 7.03 -6.35
N ALA A 20 -4.10 8.14 -7.08
CA ALA A 20 -2.95 8.98 -7.38
C ALA A 20 -2.32 9.55 -6.10
N LYS A 21 -3.15 10.03 -5.16
CA LYS A 21 -2.69 10.55 -3.87
C LYS A 21 -1.98 9.47 -3.05
N ILE A 22 -2.61 8.30 -2.87
CA ILE A 22 -2.01 7.17 -2.13
C ILE A 22 -0.69 6.74 -2.78
N LYS A 23 -0.63 6.68 -4.11
CA LYS A 23 0.59 6.30 -4.82
C LYS A 23 1.74 7.26 -4.55
N SER A 24 1.48 8.58 -4.57
CA SER A 24 2.47 9.60 -4.23
C SER A 24 2.91 9.48 -2.77
N ASP A 25 1.95 9.40 -1.85
CA ASP A 25 2.22 9.36 -0.41
C ASP A 25 3.01 8.12 -0.02
N LEU A 26 2.66 6.95 -0.54
CA LEU A 26 3.42 5.74 -0.29
C LEU A 26 4.84 5.83 -0.84
N TRP A 27 5.06 6.52 -1.96
CA TRP A 27 6.40 6.67 -2.50
C TRP A 27 7.27 7.52 -1.56
N GLU A 28 6.77 8.70 -1.16
CA GLU A 28 7.51 9.66 -0.35
C GLU A 28 7.65 9.23 1.12
N ALA A 29 6.56 8.75 1.72
CA ALA A 29 6.51 8.46 3.15
C ALA A 29 6.89 7.03 3.52
N VAL A 30 6.88 6.08 2.57
CA VAL A 30 7.14 4.66 2.84
C VAL A 30 8.28 4.10 2.00
N VAL A 31 8.18 4.17 0.67
CA VAL A 31 9.17 3.52 -0.22
C VAL A 31 10.53 4.22 -0.10
N GLN A 32 10.61 5.54 -0.25
CA GLN A 32 11.91 6.21 -0.18
C GLN A 32 12.60 6.02 1.19
N PRO A 33 11.92 6.22 2.34
CA PRO A 33 12.56 6.07 3.65
C PRO A 33 13.02 4.65 3.94
N VAL A 34 12.22 3.63 3.60
CA VAL A 34 12.57 2.20 3.83
C VAL A 34 13.80 1.80 3.03
N PHE A 35 13.98 2.38 1.85
CA PHE A 35 15.11 2.05 0.99
C PHE A 35 16.35 2.91 1.26
N THR A 36 16.33 3.91 2.16
CA THR A 36 17.45 4.85 2.38
C THR A 36 18.77 4.18 2.75
N ASP A 37 18.74 3.13 3.58
CA ASP A 37 19.95 2.45 4.05
C ASP A 37 20.28 1.18 3.27
N LEU A 38 19.47 0.83 2.26
CA LEU A 38 19.66 -0.36 1.43
C LEU A 38 20.55 -0.06 0.23
N GLU A 39 21.46 -0.97 -0.12
CA GLU A 39 22.26 -0.85 -1.34
C GLU A 39 21.40 -0.89 -2.60
N LEU A 40 20.37 -1.75 -2.60
CA LEU A 40 19.40 -1.83 -3.68
C LEU A 40 18.41 -0.67 -3.57
N LYS A 41 18.36 0.20 -4.59
CA LYS A 41 17.38 1.29 -4.67
C LYS A 41 16.33 1.03 -5.75
N PRO A 42 15.09 1.52 -5.60
CA PRO A 42 14.14 1.62 -6.70
C PRO A 42 14.71 2.52 -7.80
N THR A 43 14.47 2.16 -9.05
CA THR A 43 14.91 2.90 -10.24
C THR A 43 13.70 3.35 -11.06
N LYS A 44 13.94 4.11 -12.14
CA LYS A 44 12.89 4.49 -13.10
C LYS A 44 12.17 3.30 -13.74
N ASP A 45 12.85 2.15 -13.82
CA ASP A 45 12.31 0.93 -14.43
C ASP A 45 11.60 0.05 -13.39
N THR A 46 11.65 0.43 -12.11
CA THR A 46 10.94 -0.27 -11.04
C THR A 46 9.44 -0.11 -11.21
N ARG A 47 8.77 -1.23 -11.48
CA ARG A 47 7.31 -1.27 -11.60
C ARG A 47 6.65 -1.11 -10.22
N PHE A 48 6.20 0.11 -9.92
CA PHE A 48 5.50 0.41 -8.68
C PHE A 48 3.97 0.33 -8.84
N LEU A 49 3.39 -0.81 -8.47
CA LEU A 49 1.95 -1.04 -8.43
C LEU A 49 1.39 -0.73 -7.05
N VAL A 50 0.37 0.14 -7.00
CA VAL A 50 -0.32 0.54 -5.77
C VAL A 50 -1.80 0.23 -5.95
N ASN A 51 -2.38 -0.47 -4.97
CA ASN A 51 -3.79 -0.87 -4.92
C ASN A 51 -4.35 -1.27 -6.31
N PRO A 52 -3.71 -2.23 -7.02
CA PRO A 52 -4.03 -2.54 -8.42
C PRO A 52 -5.46 -3.08 -8.61
N THR A 53 -6.11 -3.51 -7.53
CA THR A 53 -7.49 -4.00 -7.49
C THR A 53 -8.52 -2.89 -7.24
N GLY A 54 -8.11 -1.62 -7.15
CA GLY A 54 -8.98 -0.47 -6.88
C GLY A 54 -8.98 -0.06 -5.40
N LYS A 55 -10.06 0.59 -4.95
CA LYS A 55 -10.17 1.06 -3.55
C LYS A 55 -10.13 -0.11 -2.58
N PHE A 56 -9.42 0.06 -1.48
CA PHE A 56 -9.37 -0.91 -0.39
C PHE A 56 -9.90 -0.27 0.89
N VAL A 57 -11.24 -0.21 1.00
CA VAL A 57 -11.92 0.50 2.11
C VAL A 57 -12.20 -0.44 3.29
N VAL A 58 -12.69 -1.65 3.02
CA VAL A 58 -13.00 -2.65 4.04
C VAL A 58 -11.83 -3.62 4.17
N GLY A 59 -11.34 -3.81 5.38
CA GLY A 59 -10.18 -4.65 5.69
C GLY A 59 -10.20 -5.17 7.13
N GLY A 60 -9.08 -5.75 7.57
CA GLY A 60 -9.01 -6.41 8.88
C GLY A 60 -9.91 -7.65 8.98
N PRO A 61 -10.34 -8.04 10.20
CA PRO A 61 -11.18 -9.22 10.42
C PRO A 61 -12.53 -9.21 9.68
N GLN A 62 -13.04 -8.03 9.32
CA GLN A 62 -14.25 -7.91 8.52
C GLN A 62 -14.04 -8.33 7.06
N GLY A 63 -12.81 -8.17 6.54
CA GLY A 63 -12.45 -8.53 5.17
C GLY A 63 -11.88 -9.94 5.02
N ASP A 64 -11.23 -10.48 6.05
CA ASP A 64 -10.66 -11.84 6.04
C ASP A 64 -10.50 -12.39 7.47
N ALA A 65 -10.76 -13.68 7.67
CA ALA A 65 -10.65 -14.30 8.98
C ALA A 65 -9.17 -14.55 9.36
N GLY A 66 -8.75 -14.03 10.51
CA GLY A 66 -7.41 -14.25 11.06
C GLY A 66 -7.31 -15.54 11.87
N LEU A 67 -6.29 -16.36 11.62
CA LEU A 67 -5.95 -17.53 12.43
C LEU A 67 -4.46 -17.51 12.79
N THR A 68 -4.14 -17.92 14.02
CA THR A 68 -2.77 -18.04 14.52
C THR A 68 -1.95 -19.00 13.66
N GLY A 69 -0.68 -18.68 13.41
CA GLY A 69 0.25 -19.54 12.66
C GLY A 69 0.01 -19.57 11.15
N ARG A 70 -0.72 -18.60 10.58
CA ARG A 70 -1.00 -18.53 9.12
C ARG A 70 -0.09 -17.60 8.34
N LYS A 71 1.01 -17.11 8.93
CA LYS A 71 2.01 -16.22 8.31
C LYS A 71 3.46 -16.65 8.57
N ILE A 72 3.70 -17.94 8.79
CA ILE A 72 5.02 -18.48 9.21
C ILE A 72 6.20 -18.13 8.29
N ILE A 73 6.00 -18.00 6.97
CA ILE A 73 7.08 -17.60 6.03
C ILE A 73 7.31 -16.08 6.03
N VAL A 74 6.34 -15.29 6.48
CA VAL A 74 6.53 -13.86 6.69
C VAL A 74 7.29 -13.61 8.00
N ASP A 75 7.09 -14.48 8.99
CA ASP A 75 7.75 -14.39 10.30
C ASP A 75 9.25 -14.77 10.25
N THR A 76 9.69 -15.52 9.23
CA THR A 76 11.07 -16.01 9.06
C THR A 76 11.74 -15.41 7.84
#